data_AF-A0A9W8X7P1-F1
#
_entry.id   AF-A0A9W8X7P1-F1
#
_cell.length_a   1.000
_cell.length_b   1.000
_cell.length_c   1.000
_cell.angle_alpha   90.00
_cell.angle_beta   90.00
_cell.angle_gamma   90.00
#
_symmetry.space_group_name_H-M   'P 1'
#
loop_
_entity.id
_entity.type
_entity.pdbx_description
1 polymer ?
#
loop_
_entity_poly.entity_id
_entity_poly.type
_entity_poly.pdbx_seq_one_letter_code
_entity_poly.pdbx_strand_id
1 'polypeptide(L)'
;MAPLPDTNLYTERITQYVSLPPAALAAPLPALCASIFSPLLLSYFPPARGIVLTYEDVALSSSPPGTNTSDQDSVLLRHVDEYAAPFLWATATFLIFRPRRGSYISARVTGQSKTHITLSYLNIFPISVLATQLPETWTFQAGTTDEGVWQTEEGDLSGDVQVRLLDFDARTDGKSKGKGMRLEGSLVGEEVQKRKEKSKGKGKKGILKGAQAAVEA
;
A
#
# COMPACT_ATOMS: atom_id res chain seq x y z
N MET A 1 -18.19 -5.01 20.07
CA MET A 1 -16.85 -4.89 19.46
C MET A 1 -16.61 -3.41 19.22
N ALA A 2 -15.64 -2.81 19.90
CA ALA A 2 -15.37 -1.37 19.81
C ALA A 2 -14.94 -1.00 18.37
N PRO A 3 -15.35 0.15 17.83
CA PRO A 3 -14.87 0.60 16.52
C PRO A 3 -13.35 0.80 16.59
N LEU A 4 -12.61 0.09 15.74
CA LEU A 4 -11.17 0.28 15.57
C LEU A 4 -10.94 1.73 15.05
N PRO A 5 -10.02 2.50 15.64
CA PRO A 5 -9.82 3.92 15.32
C PRO A 5 -9.28 4.08 13.90
N ASP A 6 -10.05 4.69 13.00
CA ASP A 6 -9.69 5.13 11.63
C ASP A 6 -8.56 4.33 10.97
N THR A 7 -8.67 3.01 11.02
CA THR A 7 -7.61 2.14 10.53
C THR A 7 -7.63 2.16 9.01
N ASN A 8 -6.49 2.39 8.39
CA ASN A 8 -6.30 2.20 6.94
C ASN A 8 -6.43 0.71 6.51
N LEU A 9 -7.06 -0.14 7.34
CA LEU A 9 -7.26 -1.57 7.14
C LEU A 9 -8.74 -1.82 6.86
N TYR A 10 -9.01 -2.60 5.81
CA TYR A 10 -10.35 -2.88 5.32
C TYR A 10 -10.48 -4.38 5.07
N THR A 11 -11.61 -4.96 5.46
CA THR A 11 -11.96 -6.32 5.09
C THR A 11 -12.96 -6.27 3.95
N GLU A 12 -12.64 -6.91 2.81
CA GLU A 12 -13.56 -6.96 1.67
C GLU A 12 -13.61 -8.34 1.04
N ARG A 13 -14.82 -8.78 0.71
CA ARG A 13 -15.07 -10.02 -0.02
C ARG A 13 -15.13 -9.72 -1.51
N ILE A 14 -14.21 -10.29 -2.28
CA ILE A 14 -14.08 -10.04 -3.72
C ILE A 14 -14.21 -11.37 -4.47
N THR A 15 -15.01 -11.34 -5.54
CA THR A 15 -15.22 -12.46 -6.45
C THR A 15 -14.53 -12.18 -7.78
N GLN A 16 -13.73 -13.13 -8.27
CA GLN A 16 -12.98 -13.03 -9.51
C GLN A 16 -13.30 -14.22 -10.41
N TYR A 17 -13.39 -13.97 -11.72
CA TYR A 17 -13.51 -15.02 -12.72
C TYR A 17 -12.13 -15.42 -13.18
N VAL A 18 -11.72 -16.65 -12.88
CA VAL A 18 -10.33 -17.11 -13.06
C VAL A 18 -10.28 -18.45 -13.80
N SER A 19 -9.23 -18.62 -14.60
CA SER A 19 -8.93 -19.90 -15.26
C SER A 19 -8.15 -20.80 -14.31
N LEU A 20 -8.52 -22.08 -14.25
CA LEU A 20 -7.78 -23.09 -13.52
C LEU A 20 -6.97 -23.96 -14.50
N PRO A 21 -5.68 -24.21 -14.25
CA PRO A 21 -4.91 -25.14 -15.06
C PRO A 21 -5.51 -26.56 -15.03
N PRO A 22 -5.51 -27.32 -16.14
CA PRO A 22 -6.05 -28.68 -16.16
C PRO A 22 -5.37 -29.61 -15.15
N ALA A 23 -4.07 -29.42 -14.91
CA ALA A 23 -3.30 -30.17 -13.91
C ALA A 23 -3.79 -29.95 -12.46
N ALA A 24 -4.51 -28.86 -12.21
CA ALA A 24 -5.03 -28.50 -10.89
C ALA A 24 -6.43 -29.05 -10.61
N LEU A 25 -7.08 -29.75 -11.55
CA LEU A 25 -8.45 -30.25 -11.39
C LEU A 25 -8.60 -31.27 -10.26
N ALA A 26 -7.55 -32.03 -9.93
CA ALA A 26 -7.56 -32.96 -8.81
C ALA A 26 -7.61 -32.26 -7.44
N ALA A 27 -7.07 -31.04 -7.35
CA ALA A 27 -7.01 -30.24 -6.12
C ALA A 27 -7.21 -28.75 -6.44
N PRO A 28 -8.43 -28.34 -6.83
CA PRO A 28 -8.68 -27.02 -7.40
C PRO A 28 -8.47 -25.89 -6.39
N LEU A 29 -8.90 -26.09 -5.14
CA LEU A 29 -8.81 -25.07 -4.10
C LEU A 29 -7.36 -24.75 -3.72
N PRO A 30 -6.50 -25.72 -3.33
CA PRO A 30 -5.09 -25.43 -3.03
C PRO A 30 -4.34 -24.83 -4.23
N ALA A 31 -4.60 -25.33 -5.44
CA ALA A 31 -3.94 -24.84 -6.64
C ALA A 31 -4.33 -23.40 -6.97
N LEU A 32 -5.60 -23.03 -6.78
CA LEU A 32 -6.08 -21.68 -6.99
C LEU A 32 -5.51 -20.71 -5.94
N CYS A 33 -5.48 -21.14 -4.67
CA CYS A 33 -4.82 -20.38 -3.61
C CYS A 33 -3.34 -20.14 -3.97
N ALA A 34 -2.61 -21.16 -4.39
CA ALA A 34 -1.19 -21.05 -4.74
C ALA A 34 -0.92 -20.20 -5.99
N SER A 35 -1.75 -20.33 -7.03
CA SER A 35 -1.51 -19.69 -8.34
C SER A 35 -2.09 -18.30 -8.48
N ILE A 36 -3.17 -17.98 -7.77
CA ILE A 36 -3.91 -16.72 -7.91
C ILE A 36 -3.83 -15.88 -6.65
N PHE A 37 -4.24 -16.40 -5.49
CA PHE A 37 -4.39 -15.56 -4.28
C PHE A 37 -3.08 -15.33 -3.52
N SER A 38 -2.23 -16.35 -3.37
CA SER A 38 -0.93 -16.22 -2.70
C SER A 38 0.00 -15.21 -3.36
N PRO A 39 0.05 -15.09 -4.71
CA PRO A 39 0.78 -14.01 -5.38
C PRO A 39 0.27 -12.60 -5.08
N LEU A 40 -0.99 -12.45 -4.62
CA LEU A 40 -1.53 -11.14 -4.27
C LEU A 40 -1.02 -10.64 -2.92
N LEU A 41 -0.53 -11.52 -2.04
CA LEU A 41 -0.03 -11.15 -0.72
C LEU A 41 1.10 -10.13 -0.83
N LEU A 42 0.99 -9.06 -0.04
CA LEU A 42 1.92 -7.92 -0.01
C LEU A 42 2.07 -7.19 -1.35
N SER A 43 1.11 -7.37 -2.26
CA SER A 43 1.06 -6.68 -3.54
C SER A 43 -0.17 -5.76 -3.61
N TYR A 44 -0.07 -4.72 -4.44
CA TYR A 44 -1.20 -3.84 -4.71
C TYR A 44 -2.18 -4.54 -5.64
N PHE A 45 -3.42 -4.73 -5.17
CA PHE A 45 -4.50 -5.32 -5.92
C PHE A 45 -5.48 -4.22 -6.37
N PRO A 46 -5.51 -3.84 -7.67
CA PRO A 46 -6.31 -2.71 -8.14
C PRO A 46 -7.82 -2.80 -7.84
N PRO A 47 -8.49 -3.96 -7.96
CA PRO A 47 -9.90 -4.09 -7.59
C PRO A 47 -10.17 -3.78 -6.11
N ALA A 48 -9.24 -4.14 -5.22
CA ALA A 48 -9.30 -3.82 -3.79
C ALA A 48 -8.78 -2.40 -3.46
N ARG A 49 -8.24 -1.65 -4.44
CA ARG A 49 -7.66 -0.31 -4.26
C ARG A 49 -6.65 -0.22 -3.11
N GLY A 50 -5.89 -1.28 -2.88
CA GLY A 50 -4.98 -1.38 -1.74
C GLY A 50 -4.11 -2.62 -1.80
N ILE A 51 -3.39 -2.84 -0.71
CA ILE A 51 -2.42 -3.93 -0.57
C ILE A 51 -3.07 -5.08 0.15
N VAL A 52 -3.01 -6.28 -0.41
CA VAL A 52 -3.54 -7.46 0.26
C VAL A 52 -2.56 -7.91 1.34
N LEU A 53 -2.99 -7.96 2.59
CA LEU A 53 -2.21 -8.46 3.72
C LEU A 53 -2.40 -9.97 3.90
N THR A 54 -3.64 -10.41 3.81
CA THR A 54 -4.04 -11.82 3.93
C THR A 54 -5.35 -12.06 3.19
N TYR A 55 -5.69 -13.33 2.98
CA TYR A 55 -6.97 -13.77 2.46
C TYR A 55 -7.48 -14.96 3.28
N GLU A 56 -8.81 -15.09 3.36
CA GLU A 56 -9.51 -16.17 4.05
C GLU A 56 -10.83 -16.50 3.34
N ASP A 57 -11.51 -17.56 3.80
CA ASP A 57 -12.84 -17.98 3.33
C ASP A 57 -12.95 -18.11 1.81
N VAL A 58 -11.97 -18.81 1.22
CA VAL A 58 -11.93 -19.08 -0.22
C VAL A 58 -13.05 -20.05 -0.59
N ALA A 59 -13.96 -19.58 -1.45
CA ALA A 59 -15.09 -20.34 -1.97
C ALA A 59 -15.02 -20.38 -3.50
N LEU A 60 -15.31 -21.55 -4.06
CA LEU A 60 -15.38 -21.76 -5.50
C LEU A 60 -16.85 -21.90 -5.91
N SER A 61 -17.19 -21.33 -7.06
CA SER A 61 -18.55 -21.37 -7.61
C SER A 61 -18.50 -21.49 -9.12
N SER A 62 -19.46 -22.24 -9.68
CA SER A 62 -19.64 -22.36 -11.13
C SER A 62 -20.50 -21.23 -11.70
N SER A 63 -21.36 -20.64 -10.87
CA SER A 63 -22.28 -19.55 -11.20
C SER A 63 -21.72 -18.18 -10.76
N PRO A 64 -22.11 -17.09 -11.43
CA PRO A 64 -21.73 -15.74 -11.01
C PRO A 64 -22.33 -15.37 -9.64
N PRO A 65 -21.73 -14.40 -8.93
CA PRO A 65 -22.23 -13.95 -7.62
C PRO A 65 -23.67 -13.42 -7.73
N GLY A 66 -24.54 -13.83 -6.81
CA GLY A 66 -25.95 -13.43 -6.77
C GLY A 66 -26.93 -14.44 -7.37
N THR A 67 -26.42 -15.50 -8.01
CA THR A 67 -27.25 -16.64 -8.42
C THR A 67 -27.44 -17.56 -7.22
N ASN A 68 -28.65 -17.69 -6.68
CA ASN A 68 -28.98 -18.60 -5.58
C ASN A 68 -28.92 -20.06 -6.05
N THR A 69 -27.73 -20.56 -6.34
CA THR A 69 -27.49 -21.99 -6.46
C THR A 69 -27.26 -22.51 -5.06
N SER A 70 -28.23 -23.27 -4.53
CA SER A 70 -28.12 -24.06 -3.29
C SER A 70 -26.71 -24.64 -3.15
N ASP A 71 -26.10 -24.57 -1.98
CA ASP A 71 -24.80 -25.19 -1.66
C ASP A 71 -24.74 -26.61 -2.22
N GLN A 72 -24.08 -26.77 -3.36
CA GLN A 72 -23.79 -28.07 -3.95
C GLN A 72 -22.42 -28.48 -3.42
N ASP A 73 -22.32 -29.67 -2.82
CA ASP A 73 -21.07 -30.24 -2.30
C ASP A 73 -19.99 -30.38 -3.40
N SER A 74 -20.37 -30.31 -4.68
CA SER A 74 -19.46 -30.38 -5.82
C SER A 74 -19.61 -29.20 -6.77
N VAL A 75 -18.48 -28.55 -7.07
CA VAL A 75 -18.40 -27.46 -8.06
C VAL A 75 -18.08 -28.07 -9.42
N LEU A 76 -19.06 -28.09 -10.32
CA LEU A 76 -18.89 -28.58 -11.69
C LEU A 76 -18.33 -27.47 -12.59
N LEU A 77 -17.26 -27.79 -13.31
CA LEU A 77 -16.58 -26.87 -14.21
C LEU A 77 -16.92 -27.20 -15.66
N ARG A 78 -17.12 -26.16 -16.48
CA ARG A 78 -17.40 -26.31 -17.91
C ARG A 78 -16.11 -26.15 -18.72
N HIS A 79 -15.78 -27.17 -19.49
CA HIS A 79 -14.86 -27.04 -20.62
C HIS A 79 -15.62 -26.55 -21.84
N VAL A 80 -15.02 -25.61 -22.57
CA VAL A 80 -15.59 -25.05 -23.79
C VAL A 80 -14.66 -25.42 -24.94
N ASP A 81 -15.17 -26.16 -25.91
CA ASP A 81 -14.47 -26.59 -27.13
C ASP A 81 -13.12 -27.29 -26.83
N GLU A 82 -12.04 -26.80 -27.45
CA GLU A 82 -10.67 -27.34 -27.34
C GLU A 82 -9.91 -26.81 -26.12
N TYR A 83 -10.50 -25.90 -25.34
CA TYR A 83 -9.84 -25.32 -24.18
C TYR A 83 -9.81 -26.31 -23.01
N ALA A 84 -8.61 -26.78 -22.69
CA ALA A 84 -8.37 -27.66 -21.55
C ALA A 84 -8.40 -26.93 -20.20
N ALA A 85 -8.41 -25.60 -20.16
CA ALA A 85 -8.49 -24.83 -18.93
C ALA A 85 -9.93 -24.37 -18.68
N PRO A 86 -10.65 -24.93 -17.69
CA PRO A 86 -11.95 -24.41 -17.32
C PRO A 86 -11.82 -23.09 -16.55
N PHE A 87 -12.91 -22.32 -16.56
CA PHE A 87 -13.04 -21.08 -15.80
C PHE A 87 -14.07 -21.24 -14.69
N LEU A 88 -13.84 -20.56 -13.58
CA LEU A 88 -14.70 -20.59 -12.41
C LEU A 88 -14.71 -19.24 -11.69
N TRP A 89 -15.69 -19.06 -10.82
CA TRP A 89 -15.78 -17.91 -9.93
C TRP A 89 -15.14 -18.25 -8.59
N ALA A 90 -14.07 -17.54 -8.25
CA ALA A 90 -13.37 -17.67 -6.99
C ALA A 90 -13.66 -16.45 -6.11
N THR A 91 -14.18 -16.68 -4.92
CA THR A 91 -14.48 -15.64 -3.95
C THR A 91 -13.59 -15.81 -2.74
N ALA A 92 -12.96 -14.72 -2.29
CA ALA A 92 -12.17 -14.71 -1.07
C ALA A 92 -12.41 -13.42 -0.29
N THR A 93 -12.28 -13.52 1.02
CA THR A 93 -12.29 -12.36 1.92
C THR A 93 -10.85 -11.89 2.09
N PHE A 94 -10.56 -10.64 1.76
CA PHE A 94 -9.22 -10.05 1.83
C PHE A 94 -9.14 -9.04 2.97
N LEU A 95 -8.04 -9.09 3.73
CA LEU A 95 -7.63 -7.98 4.58
C LEU A 95 -6.71 -7.06 3.77
N ILE A 96 -7.13 -5.81 3.58
CA ILE A 96 -6.53 -4.86 2.65
C ILE A 96 -6.04 -3.64 3.42
N PHE A 97 -4.76 -3.29 3.25
CA PHE A 97 -4.22 -2.02 3.68
C PHE A 97 -4.36 -0.97 2.57
N ARG A 98 -5.10 0.10 2.84
CA ARG A 98 -5.37 1.22 1.94
C ARG A 98 -4.75 2.51 2.51
N PRO A 99 -3.49 2.82 2.19
CA PRO A 99 -2.88 4.06 2.64
C PRO A 99 -3.63 5.26 2.04
N ARG A 100 -4.15 6.14 2.89
CA ARG A 100 -4.79 7.38 2.47
C ARG A 100 -3.87 8.57 2.70
N ARG A 101 -3.68 9.41 1.69
CA ARG A 101 -2.98 10.68 1.86
C ARG A 101 -3.65 11.51 2.96
N GLY A 102 -2.84 12.01 3.87
CA GLY A 102 -3.25 12.81 5.01
C GLY A 102 -3.63 12.00 6.24
N SER A 103 -3.74 10.66 6.16
CA SER A 103 -4.03 9.81 7.33
C SER A 103 -2.80 9.67 8.24
N TYR A 104 -3.06 9.43 9.52
CA TYR A 104 -2.01 9.21 10.52
C TYR A 104 -1.85 7.72 10.79
N ILE A 105 -0.60 7.27 10.88
CA ILE A 105 -0.25 5.90 11.25
C ILE A 105 0.85 5.91 12.31
N SER A 106 0.79 4.96 13.25
CA SER A 106 1.86 4.75 14.23
C SER A 106 2.94 3.85 13.62
N ALA A 107 4.17 4.34 13.53
CA ALA A 107 5.29 3.61 12.94
C ALA A 107 6.52 3.67 13.84
N ARG A 108 7.30 2.59 13.86
CA ARG A 108 8.51 2.49 14.68
C ARG A 108 9.71 3.07 13.94
N VAL A 109 10.55 3.82 14.65
CA VAL A 109 11.84 4.29 14.12
C VAL A 109 12.78 3.11 13.92
N THR A 110 13.26 2.90 12.69
CA THR A 110 14.21 1.82 12.36
C THR A 110 15.58 2.31 11.93
N GLY A 111 15.67 3.51 11.35
CA GLY A 111 16.93 4.08 10.92
C GLY A 111 16.88 5.59 10.85
N GLN A 112 17.99 6.24 11.17
CA GLN A 112 18.09 7.69 11.21
C GLN A 112 19.33 8.14 10.45
N SER A 113 19.17 9.18 9.64
CA SER A 113 20.27 9.85 8.96
C SER A 113 19.99 11.35 8.92
N LYS A 114 21.02 12.14 8.60
CA LYS A 114 20.88 13.59 8.43
C LYS A 114 19.87 13.99 7.34
N THR A 115 19.64 13.14 6.35
CA THR A 115 18.80 13.47 5.18
C THR A 115 17.37 12.95 5.29
N HIS A 116 17.19 11.80 5.95
CA HIS A 116 15.90 11.15 6.09
C HIS A 116 15.86 10.23 7.31
N ILE A 117 14.64 9.99 7.80
CA ILE A 117 14.32 9.01 8.82
C ILE A 117 13.56 7.87 8.16
N THR A 118 13.96 6.65 8.48
CA THR A 118 13.27 5.43 8.06
C THR A 118 12.47 4.90 9.23
N LEU A 119 11.19 4.70 8.99
CA LEU A 119 10.24 4.15 9.94
C LEU A 119 9.64 2.87 9.34
N SER A 120 9.08 2.02 10.18
CA SER A 120 8.42 0.79 9.76
C SER A 120 7.03 0.68 10.36
N TYR A 121 6.03 0.54 9.49
CA TYR A 121 4.65 0.26 9.89
C TYR A 121 4.38 -1.24 9.82
N LEU A 122 3.83 -1.79 10.91
CA LEU A 122 3.58 -3.22 11.11
C LEU A 122 4.82 -4.12 10.93
N ASN A 123 6.03 -3.55 11.00
CA ASN A 123 7.27 -4.22 10.66
C ASN A 123 7.34 -4.76 9.21
N ILE A 124 6.45 -4.28 8.33
CA ILE A 124 6.31 -4.77 6.94
C ILE A 124 6.53 -3.62 5.96
N PHE A 125 5.98 -2.44 6.26
CA PHE A 125 5.94 -1.33 5.31
C PHE A 125 6.97 -0.26 5.68
N PRO A 126 8.02 -0.07 4.85
CA PRO A 126 8.97 1.00 5.07
C PRO A 126 8.34 2.36 4.74
N ILE A 127 8.51 3.30 5.65
CA ILE A 127 8.13 4.70 5.48
C ILE A 127 9.39 5.54 5.48
N SER A 128 9.53 6.41 4.49
CA SER A 128 10.60 7.41 4.44
C SER A 128 10.04 8.78 4.79
N VAL A 129 10.67 9.44 5.76
CA VAL A 129 10.40 10.83 6.13
C VAL A 129 11.64 11.66 5.80
N LEU A 130 11.55 12.53 4.80
CA LEU A 130 12.65 13.42 4.42
C LEU A 130 12.88 14.49 5.50
N ALA A 131 14.11 14.99 5.64
CA ALA A 131 14.44 16.08 6.57
C ALA A 131 13.58 17.34 6.33
N THR A 132 13.17 17.59 5.09
CA THR A 132 12.25 18.72 4.75
C THR A 132 10.84 18.58 5.35
N GLN A 133 10.49 17.36 5.76
CA GLN A 133 9.23 16.94 6.35
C GLN A 133 9.35 16.67 7.86
N LEU A 134 10.42 17.13 8.49
CA LEU A 134 10.59 17.17 9.94
C LEU A 134 10.25 18.58 10.48
N PRO A 135 9.85 18.69 11.76
CA PRO A 135 9.75 19.96 12.45
C PRO A 135 11.07 20.74 12.42
N GLU A 136 10.99 22.07 12.28
CA GLU A 136 12.18 22.94 12.26
C GLU A 136 12.87 23.03 13.62
N THR A 137 12.19 22.64 14.70
CA THR A 137 12.76 22.60 16.05
C THR A 137 13.69 21.41 16.27
N TRP A 138 13.67 20.42 15.38
CA TRP A 138 14.48 19.22 15.52
C TRP A 138 15.89 19.44 14.98
N THR A 139 16.88 18.92 15.69
CA THR A 139 18.29 19.03 15.27
C THR A 139 18.91 17.64 15.17
N PHE A 140 19.78 17.45 14.18
CA PHE A 140 20.48 16.18 13.99
C PHE A 140 21.80 16.21 14.75
N GLN A 141 21.96 15.32 15.74
CA GLN A 141 23.24 15.10 16.41
C GLN A 141 23.97 13.96 15.72
N ALA A 142 25.10 14.29 15.07
CA ALA A 142 25.98 13.29 14.49
C ALA A 142 26.82 12.63 15.58
N GLY A 143 26.88 11.29 15.58
CA GLY A 143 27.83 10.54 16.38
C GLY A 143 29.24 10.57 15.78
N THR A 144 30.16 9.87 16.44
CA THR A 144 31.56 9.70 15.98
C THR A 144 31.67 8.85 14.72
N THR A 145 30.62 8.08 14.41
CA THR A 145 30.43 7.31 13.18
C THR A 145 29.22 7.91 12.46
N ASP A 146 29.02 7.68 11.15
CA ASP A 146 27.90 8.22 10.33
C ASP A 146 26.47 7.92 10.86
N GLU A 147 26.37 7.30 12.03
CA GLU A 147 25.18 7.12 12.85
C GLU A 147 24.92 8.36 13.71
N GLY A 148 23.70 8.87 13.64
CA GLY A 148 23.28 10.02 14.44
C GLY A 148 21.80 9.96 14.77
N VAL A 149 21.39 10.71 15.78
CA VAL A 149 20.04 10.71 16.31
C VAL A 149 19.42 12.08 16.12
N TRP A 150 18.17 12.10 15.69
CA TRP A 150 17.37 13.32 15.68
C TRP A 150 16.89 13.64 17.08
N GLN A 151 17.22 14.84 17.56
CA GLN A 151 16.73 15.36 18.82
C GLN A 151 15.45 16.16 18.62
N THR A 152 14.45 15.81 19.41
CA THR A 152 13.17 16.47 19.54
C THR A 152 13.14 17.33 20.81
N GLU A 153 12.07 18.08 21.01
CA GLU A 153 11.87 18.86 22.26
C GLU A 153 11.73 17.95 23.49
N GLU A 154 11.32 16.69 23.31
CA GLU A 154 11.12 15.68 24.36
C GLU A 154 12.36 14.77 24.54
N GLY A 155 13.44 15.03 23.80
CA GLY A 155 14.68 14.24 23.80
C GLY A 155 14.90 13.46 22.51
N ASP A 156 15.63 12.35 22.61
CA ASP A 156 16.07 11.56 21.46
C ASP A 156 14.89 10.84 20.78
N LEU A 157 14.77 10.99 19.46
CA LEU A 157 13.72 10.35 18.68
C LEU A 157 13.91 8.83 18.68
N SER A 158 13.05 8.12 19.41
CA SER A 158 13.07 6.66 19.49
C SER A 158 11.66 6.09 19.70
N GLY A 159 11.48 4.81 19.37
CA GLY A 159 10.21 4.11 19.58
C GLY A 159 9.17 4.35 18.48
N ASP A 160 7.90 4.38 18.89
CA ASP A 160 6.75 4.47 17.99
C ASP A 160 6.31 5.93 17.86
N VAL A 161 6.19 6.41 16.62
CA VAL A 161 5.91 7.80 16.28
C VAL A 161 4.69 7.87 15.36
N GLN A 162 3.79 8.82 15.61
CA GLN A 162 2.70 9.10 14.67
C GLN A 162 3.20 9.89 13.46
N VAL A 163 2.98 9.32 12.27
CA VAL A 163 3.40 9.88 11.00
C VAL A 163 2.19 10.12 10.13
N ARG A 164 2.17 11.26 9.46
CA ARG A 164 1.17 11.56 8.45
C ARG A 164 1.62 11.04 7.09
N LEU A 165 0.78 10.23 6.43
CA LEU A 165 1.06 9.76 5.08
C LEU A 165 0.90 10.88 4.06
N LEU A 166 1.93 11.11 3.24
CA LEU A 166 1.90 12.08 2.15
C LEU A 166 1.58 11.41 0.82
N ASP A 167 2.30 10.35 0.53
CA ASP A 167 2.19 9.63 -0.73
C ASP A 167 2.52 8.15 -0.53
N PHE A 168 2.18 7.37 -1.54
CA PHE A 168 2.34 5.93 -1.55
C PHE A 168 2.72 5.48 -2.95
N ASP A 169 3.92 4.90 -3.10
CA ASP A 169 4.33 4.27 -4.34
C ASP A 169 4.12 2.76 -4.24
N ALA A 170 3.09 2.29 -4.98
CA ALA A 170 2.70 0.90 -5.10
C ALA A 170 3.31 0.21 -6.33
N ARG A 171 4.12 0.91 -7.14
CA ARG A 171 4.56 0.40 -8.43
C ARG A 171 5.46 -0.82 -8.26
N THR A 172 4.92 -1.97 -8.64
CA THR A 172 5.65 -3.24 -8.79
C THR A 172 6.19 -3.43 -10.20
N ASP A 173 6.02 -2.44 -11.09
CA ASP A 173 6.33 -2.51 -12.53
C ASP A 173 7.84 -2.50 -12.86
N GLY A 174 8.72 -2.47 -11.85
CA GLY A 174 10.17 -2.46 -12.01
C GLY A 174 10.73 -1.17 -12.64
N LYS A 175 9.88 -0.20 -13.00
CA LYS A 175 10.28 1.11 -13.54
C LYS A 175 10.43 2.17 -12.46
N SER A 176 9.84 1.95 -11.28
CA SER A 176 10.16 2.71 -10.07
C SER A 176 11.61 2.41 -9.65
N LYS A 177 12.36 3.45 -9.27
CA LYS A 177 13.72 3.34 -8.71
C LYS A 177 13.65 2.71 -7.31
N GLY A 178 13.39 1.41 -7.26
CA GLY A 178 13.25 0.64 -6.04
C GLY A 178 12.34 -0.56 -6.26
N LYS A 179 12.88 -1.76 -6.03
CA LYS A 179 12.06 -2.97 -5.94
C LYS A 179 11.31 -2.91 -4.61
N GLY A 180 10.00 -2.70 -4.67
CA GLY A 180 9.14 -2.78 -3.50
C GLY A 180 8.44 -1.48 -3.16
N MET A 181 7.40 -1.66 -2.38
CA MET A 181 6.45 -0.64 -2.01
C MET A 181 7.01 0.28 -0.93
N ARG A 182 6.77 1.59 -1.06
CA ARG A 182 7.28 2.59 -0.11
C ARG A 182 6.20 3.63 0.21
N LEU A 183 6.14 3.97 1.48
CA LEU A 183 5.29 5.04 2.00
C LEU A 183 6.13 6.30 2.20
N GLU A 184 5.59 7.45 1.83
CA GLU A 184 6.18 8.75 2.16
C GLU A 184 5.43 9.37 3.32
N GLY A 185 6.18 9.80 4.34
CA GLY A 185 5.63 10.35 5.57
C GLY A 185 6.03 11.80 5.84
N SER A 186 5.29 12.45 6.72
CA SER A 186 5.60 13.76 7.29
C SER A 186 5.35 13.76 8.79
N LEU A 187 6.26 14.40 9.53
CA LEU A 187 6.16 14.65 10.98
C LEU A 187 5.85 16.13 11.27
N VAL A 188 5.57 16.92 10.23
CA VAL A 188 5.20 18.33 10.34
C VAL A 188 3.71 18.46 10.62
N GLY A 189 3.34 19.39 11.50
CA GLY A 189 1.93 19.72 11.78
C GLY A 189 1.15 20.15 10.53
N GLU A 190 -0.16 19.92 10.53
CA GLU A 190 -0.99 20.11 9.33
C GLU A 190 -0.91 21.51 8.71
N GLU A 191 -0.83 22.55 9.55
CA GLU A 191 -0.82 23.94 9.10
C GLU A 191 0.44 24.29 8.32
N VAL A 192 1.60 23.87 8.82
CA VAL A 192 2.89 24.11 8.19
C VAL A 192 2.96 23.36 6.86
N GLN A 193 2.38 22.16 6.79
CA GLN A 193 2.32 21.41 5.54
C GLN A 193 1.42 22.06 4.49
N LYS A 194 0.23 22.54 4.89
CA LYS A 194 -0.65 23.30 3.97
C LYS A 194 0.04 24.56 3.44
N ARG A 195 0.86 25.23 4.26
CA ARG A 195 1.68 26.38 3.81
C ARG A 195 2.74 25.95 2.79
N LYS A 196 3.45 24.84 3.03
CA LYS A 196 4.45 24.26 2.10
C LYS A 196 3.84 23.78 0.78
N GLU A 197 2.64 23.21 0.79
CA GLU A 197 1.94 22.81 -0.43
C GLU A 197 1.47 24.02 -1.25
N LYS A 198 0.94 25.06 -0.58
CA LYS A 198 0.54 26.32 -1.24
C LYS A 198 1.73 27.06 -1.86
N SER A 199 2.91 27.02 -1.24
CA SER A 199 4.12 27.64 -1.81
C SER A 199 4.66 26.87 -3.02
N LYS A 200 4.68 25.53 -2.98
CA LYS A 200 5.03 24.67 -4.14
C LYS A 200 4.07 24.85 -5.32
N GLY A 201 2.77 25.01 -5.06
CA GLY A 201 1.77 25.29 -6.10
C GLY A 201 1.95 26.65 -6.79
N LYS A 202 2.41 27.67 -6.06
CA LYS A 202 2.74 28.99 -6.63
C LYS A 202 4.03 28.94 -7.47
N GLY A 203 5.05 28.18 -7.03
CA GLY A 203 6.30 28.01 -7.78
C GLY A 203 6.11 27.35 -9.15
N LYS A 204 5.28 26.30 -9.24
CA LYS A 204 4.95 25.64 -10.52
C LYS A 204 4.22 26.56 -11.51
N LYS A 205 3.33 27.44 -11.02
CA LYS A 205 2.66 28.44 -11.87
C LYS A 205 3.61 29.54 -12.36
N GLY A 206 4.60 29.93 -11.56
CA GLY A 206 5.62 30.91 -11.97
C GLY A 206 6.53 30.39 -13.09
N ILE A 207 6.93 29.11 -13.02
CA ILE A 207 7.80 28.48 -14.04
C ILE A 207 7.08 28.34 -15.38
N LEU A 208 5.80 27.96 -15.39
CA LEU A 208 5.00 27.90 -16.62
C LEU A 208 4.82 29.28 -17.28
N LYS A 209 4.68 30.34 -16.47
CA LYS A 209 4.54 31.71 -16.97
C LYS A 209 5.87 32.27 -17.52
N GLY A 210 7.00 31.93 -16.90
CA GLY A 210 8.33 32.29 -17.39
C GLY A 210 8.73 31.55 -18.67
N ALA A 211 8.31 30.29 -18.83
CA ALA A 211 8.54 29.52 -20.04
C ALA A 211 7.74 30.02 -21.25
N GLN A 212 6.53 30.58 -21.04
CA GLN A 212 5.75 31.20 -22.12
C GLN A 212 6.31 32.56 -22.55
N ALA A 213 6.87 33.35 -21.62
CA ALA A 213 7.47 34.65 -21.95
C ALA A 213 8.81 34.56 -22.71
N ALA A 214 9.51 33.42 -22.64
CA ALA A 214 10.79 33.21 -23.33
C ALA A 214 10.65 32.69 -24.77
N VAL A 215 9.42 32.44 -25.24
CA VAL A 215 9.13 31.98 -26.62
C VAL A 215 8.67 33.14 -27.52
N GLU A 216 8.35 34.30 -26.94
CA GLU A 216 7.88 35.51 -27.66
C GLU A 216 8.91 36.66 -27.72
N ALA A 217 10.19 36.39 -27.43
CA ALA A 217 11.29 37.36 -27.57
C ALA A 217 12.36 36.79 -28.51
#